data_AF-A0A7Y4WIZ2-F1
#
_entry.id   AF-A0A7Y4WIZ2-F1
#
_cell.length_a   1.000
_cell.length_b   1.000
_cell.length_c   1.000
_cell.angle_alpha   90.00
_cell.angle_beta   90.00
_cell.angle_gamma   90.00
#
_symmetry.space_group_name_H-M   'P 1'
#
loop_
_entity.id
_entity.type
_entity.pdbx_description
1 polymer ?
#
loop_
_entity_poly.entity_id
_entity_poly.type
_entity_poly.pdbx_seq_one_letter_code
_entity_poly.pdbx_strand_id
1 'polypeptide(L)'
;MTGFVFHPGHDEWHGQTVVVYTKGARIVAGRWDAVQGGELLMRDAAVHDDPSTRASWVAEAKQYGIAVQHRTLTLPHAEVERVVRLRDS
;
A
#
# COMPACT_ATOMS: atom_id res chain seq x y z
N MET A 1 -15.80 5.54 -22.50
CA MET A 1 -14.81 4.53 -22.93
C MET A 1 -13.72 4.45 -21.89
N THR A 2 -13.75 3.46 -21.00
CA THR A 2 -12.66 3.20 -20.06
C THR A 2 -11.61 2.36 -20.79
N GLY A 3 -10.52 2.99 -21.21
CA GLY A 3 -9.38 2.31 -21.79
C GLY A 3 -8.66 1.50 -20.73
N PHE A 4 -8.98 0.20 -20.62
CA PHE A 4 -8.20 -0.72 -19.82
C PHE A 4 -6.95 -1.09 -20.60
N VAL A 5 -5.82 -0.49 -20.25
CA VAL A 5 -4.52 -0.94 -20.76
C VAL A 5 -4.16 -2.22 -20.00
N PHE A 6 -4.55 -3.37 -20.55
CA PHE A 6 -4.10 -4.68 -20.08
C PHE A 6 -2.58 -4.79 -20.28
N HIS A 7 -1.84 -4.93 -19.18
CA HIS A 7 -0.44 -5.35 -19.20
C HIS A 7 -0.40 -6.80 -18.72
N PRO A 8 0.14 -7.75 -19.50
CA PRO A 8 0.41 -9.09 -19.01
C PRO A 8 1.37 -8.99 -17.81
N GLY A 9 0.93 -9.41 -16.62
CA GLY A 9 1.76 -9.49 -15.41
C GLY A 9 1.51 -8.42 -14.33
N HIS A 10 0.55 -7.52 -14.50
CA HIS A 10 0.19 -6.55 -13.47
C HIS A 10 -1.10 -6.99 -12.75
N ASP A 11 -1.03 -7.12 -11.43
CA ASP A 11 -2.21 -7.35 -10.61
C ASP A 11 -3.12 -6.10 -10.56
N GLU A 12 -4.33 -6.26 -10.03
CA GLU A 12 -5.34 -5.20 -10.00
C GLU A 12 -4.89 -3.94 -9.23
N TRP A 13 -3.88 -4.05 -8.37
CA TRP A 13 -3.39 -2.98 -7.51
C TRP A 13 -2.22 -2.21 -8.13
N HIS A 14 -1.59 -2.76 -9.18
CA HIS A 14 -0.43 -2.14 -9.83
C HIS A 14 -0.63 -0.64 -10.09
N GLY A 15 0.30 0.14 -9.53
CA GLY A 15 0.38 1.57 -9.67
C GLY A 15 -0.60 2.38 -8.82
N GLN A 16 -1.44 1.74 -8.01
CA GLN A 16 -2.37 2.42 -7.11
C GLN A 16 -1.72 2.79 -5.79
N THR A 17 -2.09 3.95 -5.25
CA THR A 17 -1.75 4.33 -3.88
C THR A 17 -2.72 3.64 -2.92
N VAL A 18 -2.20 2.78 -2.06
CA VAL A 18 -2.98 1.91 -1.19
C VAL A 18 -2.51 2.00 0.26
N VAL A 19 -3.38 1.59 1.18
CA VAL A 19 -3.06 1.23 2.54
C VAL A 19 -3.16 -0.30 2.66
N VAL A 20 -2.06 -0.93 3.04
CA VAL A 20 -1.91 -2.35 3.27
C VAL A 20 -1.95 -2.61 4.77
N TYR A 21 -2.94 -3.38 5.20
CA TYR A 21 -3.08 -3.87 6.56
C TYR A 21 -2.41 -5.24 6.63
N THR A 22 -1.46 -5.39 7.54
CA THR A 22 -0.82 -6.68 7.80
C THR A 22 -1.56 -7.41 8.91
N LYS A 23 -1.31 -8.72 9.06
CA LYS A 23 -1.82 -9.54 10.18
C LYS A 23 -1.40 -9.06 11.58
N GLY A 24 -0.55 -8.03 11.69
CA GLY A 24 -0.07 -7.46 12.95
C GLY A 24 -0.48 -6.00 13.16
N ALA A 25 0.25 -5.31 14.03
CA ALA A 25 0.03 -3.88 14.31
C ALA A 25 0.42 -2.98 13.13
N ARG A 26 1.33 -3.46 12.28
CA ARG A 26 1.89 -2.74 11.14
C ARG A 26 0.87 -2.51 10.03
N ILE A 27 0.84 -1.29 9.51
CA ILE A 27 0.24 -0.95 8.22
C ILE A 27 1.26 -0.19 7.36
N VAL A 28 1.06 -0.25 6.05
CA VAL A 28 1.92 0.41 5.07
C VAL A 28 1.06 1.23 4.11
N ALA A 29 1.43 2.48 3.85
CA ALA A 29 0.83 3.29 2.79
C ALA A 29 1.87 3.58 1.73
N GLY A 30 1.54 3.40 0.45
CA GLY A 30 2.49 3.53 -0.65
C GLY A 30 1.86 3.21 -1.99
N ARG A 31 2.64 3.31 -3.06
CA ARG A 31 2.23 2.88 -4.40
C ARG A 31 2.55 1.41 -4.60
N TRP A 32 1.53 0.59 -4.84
CA TRP A 32 1.71 -0.83 -5.14
C TRP A 32 2.47 -0.98 -6.46
N ASP A 33 3.57 -1.73 -6.46
CA ASP A 33 4.36 -2.01 -7.65
C ASP A 33 4.01 -3.41 -8.18
N ALA A 34 4.39 -4.48 -7.48
CA ALA A 34 4.08 -5.84 -7.92
C ALA A 34 4.14 -6.81 -6.75
N VAL A 35 3.56 -8.00 -6.93
CA VAL A 35 3.89 -9.18 -6.13
C VAL A 35 4.81 -10.09 -6.93
N GLN A 36 6.03 -10.32 -6.45
CA GLN A 36 7.00 -11.18 -7.11
C GLN A 36 7.73 -12.05 -6.08
N GLY A 37 7.78 -13.36 -6.33
CA GLY A 37 8.50 -14.28 -5.45
C GLY A 37 7.94 -14.37 -4.03
N GLY A 38 6.65 -14.06 -3.84
CA GLY A 38 6.02 -14.02 -2.51
C GLY A 38 6.19 -12.71 -1.76
N GLU A 39 6.89 -11.73 -2.34
CA GLU A 39 7.09 -10.40 -1.77
C GLU A 39 6.20 -9.38 -2.48
N LEU A 40 5.54 -8.52 -1.69
CA LEU A 40 4.87 -7.32 -2.16
C LEU A 40 5.91 -6.20 -2.24
N LEU A 41 6.07 -5.61 -3.43
CA LEU A 41 6.88 -4.43 -3.68
C LEU A 41 6.00 -3.18 -3.64
N MET A 42 6.43 -2.19 -2.86
CA MET A 42 5.81 -0.87 -2.80
C MET A 42 6.84 0.22 -3.08
N ARG A 43 6.40 1.29 -3.75
CA ARG A 43 7.18 2.51 -3.99
C ARG A 43 6.66 3.65 -3.13
N ASP A 44 7.57 4.55 -2.76
CA ASP A 44 7.27 5.76 -2.00
C ASP A 44 6.36 5.49 -0.79
N ALA A 45 6.80 4.54 0.02
CA ALA A 45 6.03 3.97 1.11
C ALA A 45 6.38 4.60 2.47
N ALA A 46 5.40 4.59 3.36
CA ALA A 46 5.55 4.90 4.78
C ALA A 46 4.94 3.76 5.60
N VAL A 47 5.54 3.48 6.74
CA VAL A 47 5.14 2.42 7.67
C VAL A 47 4.59 3.04 8.95
N HIS A 48 3.58 2.40 9.51
CA HIS A 48 3.03 2.77 10.80
C HIS A 48 2.71 1.53 11.64
N ASP A 49 3.26 1.47 12.85
CA ASP A 49 3.22 0.29 13.71
C ASP A 49 2.35 0.46 14.98
N ASP A 50 1.76 1.64 15.21
CA ASP A 50 0.96 1.94 16.41
C ASP A 50 -0.55 1.85 16.15
N PRO A 51 -1.26 0.84 16.66
CA PRO A 51 -2.70 0.72 16.45
C PRO A 51 -3.52 1.89 17.01
N SER A 52 -3.01 2.59 18.03
CA SER A 52 -3.76 3.65 18.72
C SER A 52 -3.86 4.94 17.90
N THR A 53 -2.90 5.19 17.01
CA THR A 53 -2.83 6.39 16.17
C THR A 53 -3.03 6.07 14.67
N ARG A 54 -3.36 4.82 14.35
CA ARG A 54 -3.56 4.33 12.98
C ARG A 54 -4.58 5.13 12.19
N ALA A 55 -5.74 5.42 12.79
CA ALA A 55 -6.83 6.11 12.09
C ALA A 55 -6.46 7.54 11.71
N SER A 56 -5.84 8.29 12.63
CA SER A 56 -5.33 9.64 12.36
C SER A 56 -4.20 9.62 11.35
N TRP A 57 -3.29 8.64 11.42
CA TRP A 57 -2.21 8.50 10.45
C TRP A 57 -2.73 8.26 9.02
N VAL A 58 -3.74 7.40 8.85
CA VAL A 58 -4.39 7.18 7.54
C VAL A 58 -5.10 8.45 7.06
N ALA A 59 -5.80 9.16 7.94
CA ALA A 59 -6.48 10.41 7.60
C ALA A 59 -5.51 11.50 7.13
N GLU A 60 -4.37 11.65 7.80
CA GLU A 60 -3.30 12.57 7.39
C GLU A 60 -2.71 12.17 6.03
N ALA A 61 -2.40 10.88 5.83
CA ALA A 61 -1.88 10.40 4.56
C ALA A 61 -2.88 10.65 3.41
N LYS A 62 -4.18 10.53 3.67
CA LYS A 62 -5.24 10.82 2.71
C LYS A 62 -5.35 12.32 2.39
N GLN A 63 -5.17 13.18 3.39
CA GLN A 63 -5.31 14.62 3.25
C GLN A 63 -4.09 15.28 2.61
N TYR A 64 -2.89 14.86 3.01
CA TYR A 64 -1.63 15.53 2.66
C TYR A 64 -0.73 14.72 1.74
N GLY A 65 -1.09 13.47 1.47
CA GLY A 65 -0.22 12.51 0.79
C GLY A 65 0.67 11.75 1.78
N ILE A 66 1.36 10.74 1.25
CA ILE A 66 2.20 9.86 2.05
C ILE A 66 3.50 10.58 2.42
N ALA A 67 3.80 10.66 3.72
CA ALA A 67 5.09 11.10 4.22
C ALA A 67 6.15 10.01 3.95
N VAL A 68 6.67 9.97 2.72
CA VAL A 68 7.54 8.90 2.21
C VAL A 68 8.75 8.68 3.12
N GLN A 69 8.88 7.45 3.63
CA GLN A 69 10.02 6.98 4.43
C GLN A 69 10.94 6.06 3.61
N HIS A 70 10.35 5.31 2.66
CA HIS A 70 11.03 4.31 1.86
C HIS A 70 10.73 4.53 0.38
N ARG A 71 11.76 4.76 -0.44
CA ARG A 71 11.58 4.81 -1.90
C ARG A 71 11.14 3.47 -2.48
N THR A 72 11.64 2.38 -1.89
CA THR A 72 11.23 1.01 -2.19
C THR A 72 11.10 0.28 -0.86
N LEU A 73 10.00 -0.43 -0.68
CA LEU A 73 9.74 -1.27 0.48
C LEU A 73 9.23 -2.62 0.00
N THR A 74 9.76 -3.70 0.58
CA THR A 74 9.25 -5.05 0.39
C THR A 74 8.66 -5.57 1.68
N LEU A 75 7.56 -6.32 1.58
CA LEU A 75 7.01 -7.08 2.69
C LEU A 75 6.47 -8.44 2.18
N PRO A 76 6.49 -9.49 3.02
CA PRO A 76 5.94 -10.78 2.63
C PRO A 76 4.45 -10.63 2.27
N HIS A 77 4.06 -11.04 1.06
CA HIS A 77 2.68 -10.96 0.62
C HIS A 77 1.75 -11.81 1.52
N ALA A 78 2.29 -12.88 2.11
CA ALA A 78 1.58 -13.72 3.07
C ALA A 78 1.19 -12.99 4.38
N GLU A 79 1.78 -11.84 4.69
CA GLU A 79 1.42 -11.02 5.85
C GLU A 79 0.27 -10.05 5.55
N VAL A 80 -0.09 -9.84 4.27
CA VAL A 80 -1.19 -8.96 3.86
C VAL A 80 -2.52 -9.56 4.30
N GLU A 81 -3.25 -8.83 5.14
CA GLU A 81 -4.60 -9.17 5.58
C GLU A 81 -5.64 -8.45 4.72
N ARG A 82 -5.42 -7.17 4.41
CA ARG A 82 -6.37 -6.35 3.66
C ARG A 82 -5.66 -5.22 2.93
N VAL A 83 -6.14 -4.90 1.73
CA VAL A 83 -5.68 -3.76 0.92
C VAL A 83 -6.85 -2.82 0.66
N VAL A 84 -6.62 -1.52 0.77
CA VAL A 84 -7.61 -0.48 0.45
C VAL A 84 -6.93 0.60 -0.36
N ARG A 85 -7.62 1.19 -1.34
CA ARG A 85 -7.13 2.42 -1.98
C ARG A 85 -7.07 3.53 -0.95
N LEU A 86 -6.02 4.35 -0.94
CA LEU A 86 -5.91 5.46 0.03
C LEU A 86 -7.09 6.46 -0.07
N ARG A 87 -7.66 6.63 -1.26
CA ARG A 87 -8.85 7.47 -1.44
C ARG A 87 -10.12 6.88 -0.80
N ASP A 88 -10.17 5.55 -0.66
CA ASP A 88 -11.31 4.78 -0.15
C ASP A 88 -11.11 4.34 1.32
N SER A 89 -9.93 4.59 1.90
CA SER A 89 -9.58 4.27 3.29
C SER A 89 -10.14 5.26 4.30
#